data_AF-A0AAU5WEA6-F1
#
_entry.id   AF-A0AAU5WEA6-F1
#
_cell.length_a   1.000
_cell.length_b   1.000
_cell.length_c   1.000
_cell.angle_alpha   90.00
_cell.angle_beta   90.00
_cell.angle_gamma   90.00
#
_symmetry.space_group_name_H-M   'P 1'
#
loop_
_entity.id
_entity.type
_entity.pdbx_description
1 polymer ?
#
loop_
_entity_poly.entity_id
_entity_poly.type
_entity_poly.pdbx_seq_one_letter_code
_entity_poly.pdbx_strand_id
1 'polypeptide(L)'
;MRVRSPIPAAVCVAAAGAIAVAGRRRLRRVEVVGESMLPALRPGDWLLVLNRARVSEGDAVVALHPDDPGLLIVKRAAHRTAGGWWLESDNQRAPGRRDSWDFGAVPDDRVVGRVVARFRPPGRPAPR
;
A
#
# COMPACT_ATOMS: atom_id res chain seq x y z
N MET A 1 -57.38 13.22 -8.83
CA MET A 1 -57.17 12.06 -7.93
C MET A 1 -55.90 12.33 -7.11
N ARG A 2 -56.05 12.53 -5.80
CA ARG A 2 -54.97 12.72 -4.79
C ARG A 2 -54.08 11.46 -4.76
N VAL A 3 -52.78 11.53 -4.44
CA VAL A 3 -52.26 11.37 -3.07
C VAL A 3 -50.79 11.84 -2.99
N ARG A 4 -50.47 12.51 -1.87
CA ARG A 4 -49.15 12.94 -1.39
C ARG A 4 -48.60 11.92 -0.37
N SER A 5 -47.30 11.62 -0.49
CA SER A 5 -46.31 11.34 0.58
C SER A 5 -46.54 10.16 1.56
N PRO A 6 -45.61 9.79 2.49
CA PRO A 6 -44.20 10.17 2.68
C PRO A 6 -43.23 8.96 2.89
N ILE A 7 -41.93 9.25 2.92
CA ILE A 7 -40.88 8.38 3.50
C ILE A 7 -41.01 8.38 5.04
N PRO A 8 -40.72 7.26 5.73
CA PRO A 8 -40.13 7.34 7.07
C PRO A 8 -38.70 6.78 7.07
N ALA A 9 -37.78 7.62 7.53
CA ALA A 9 -36.46 7.24 8.01
C ALA A 9 -36.58 6.53 9.38
N ALA A 10 -35.46 5.91 9.81
CA ALA A 10 -35.22 5.13 11.03
C ALA A 10 -35.40 3.60 10.79
N VAL A 11 -34.51 2.68 11.19
CA VAL A 11 -33.49 2.58 12.26
C VAL A 11 -32.46 1.54 11.74
N CYS A 12 -31.15 1.63 11.95
CA CYS A 12 -30.46 0.98 13.08
C CYS A 12 -28.97 1.36 13.10
N VAL A 13 -28.60 2.21 14.05
CA VAL A 13 -27.25 2.39 14.55
C VAL A 13 -26.86 1.14 15.32
N ALA A 14 -26.02 0.27 14.74
CA ALA A 14 -25.21 -0.73 15.48
C ALA A 14 -24.22 -1.45 14.53
N ALA A 15 -23.21 -0.75 14.01
CA ALA A 15 -22.11 -1.41 13.29
C ALA A 15 -20.71 -0.82 13.59
N ALA A 16 -20.54 -0.02 14.64
CA ALA A 16 -19.25 0.61 14.92
C ALA A 16 -18.22 -0.34 15.59
N GLY A 17 -18.67 -1.38 16.29
CA GLY A 17 -17.79 -2.27 17.07
C GLY A 17 -17.08 -3.36 16.24
N ALA A 18 -17.78 -4.00 15.29
CA ALA A 18 -17.23 -5.12 14.52
C ALA A 18 -16.35 -4.68 13.34
N ILE A 19 -16.62 -3.49 12.77
CA ILE A 19 -15.84 -2.92 11.65
C ILE A 19 -14.42 -2.54 12.11
N ALA A 20 -14.27 -2.02 13.33
CA ALA A 20 -12.98 -1.56 13.85
C ALA A 20 -12.00 -2.73 14.13
N VAL A 21 -12.49 -3.88 14.59
CA VAL A 21 -11.63 -5.02 14.93
C VAL A 21 -11.21 -5.80 13.67
N ALA A 22 -12.11 -5.98 12.71
CA ALA A 22 -11.78 -6.59 11.41
C ALA A 22 -10.84 -5.69 10.58
N GLY A 23 -10.96 -4.37 10.70
CA GLY A 23 -10.08 -3.38 10.07
C GLY A 23 -8.63 -3.45 10.57
N ARG A 24 -8.41 -3.71 11.86
CA ARG A 24 -7.05 -3.79 12.44
C ARG A 24 -6.22 -4.95 11.90
N ARG A 25 -6.84 -6.09 11.56
CA ARG A 25 -6.12 -7.24 10.97
C ARG A 25 -5.69 -7.01 9.50
N ARG A 26 -6.22 -5.98 8.85
CA ARG A 26 -5.87 -5.64 7.46
C ARG A 26 -4.82 -4.56 7.37
N LEU A 27 -4.45 -3.90 8.47
CA LEU A 27 -3.48 -2.82 8.44
C LEU A 27 -2.12 -3.30 8.95
N ARG A 28 -1.08 -3.03 8.16
CA ARG A 28 0.31 -3.30 8.51
C ARG A 28 1.10 -2.01 8.48
N ARG A 29 2.02 -1.84 9.43
CA ARG A 29 2.99 -0.74 9.41
C ARG A 29 4.33 -1.22 8.87
N VAL A 30 4.94 -0.44 7.98
CA VAL A 30 6.31 -0.67 7.49
C VAL A 30 7.12 0.63 7.54
N GLU A 31 8.42 0.52 7.77
CA GLU A 31 9.36 1.65 7.68
C GLU A 31 10.07 1.63 6.33
N VAL A 32 10.20 2.79 5.71
CA VAL A 32 11.00 2.98 4.49
C VAL A 32 12.45 3.13 4.89
N VAL A 33 13.32 2.24 4.40
CA VAL A 33 14.76 2.28 4.70
C VAL A 33 15.58 2.82 3.53
N GLY A 34 15.23 2.43 2.29
CA GLY A 34 15.98 2.79 1.09
C GLY A 34 15.46 4.04 0.35
N GLU A 35 16.28 4.54 -0.57
CA GLU A 35 16.02 5.74 -1.37
C GLU A 35 15.26 5.47 -2.68
N SER A 36 14.92 4.22 -2.93
CA SER A 36 14.39 3.74 -4.22
C SER A 36 13.02 4.30 -4.59
N MET A 37 12.35 4.96 -3.64
CA MET A 37 11.04 5.60 -3.81
C MET A 37 11.10 7.13 -3.65
N LEU A 38 12.31 7.73 -3.63
CA LEU A 38 12.44 9.19 -3.65
C LEU A 38 11.87 9.76 -4.96
N PRO A 39 11.32 10.99 -4.94
CA PRO A 39 11.09 11.85 -3.78
C PRO A 39 9.79 11.51 -3.02
N ALA A 40 8.98 10.57 -3.51
CA ALA A 40 7.66 10.26 -2.97
C ALA A 40 7.70 9.67 -1.56
N LEU A 41 8.65 8.77 -1.29
CA LEU A 41 8.88 8.18 0.02
C LEU A 41 10.35 8.37 0.40
N ARG A 42 10.59 8.89 1.59
CA ARG A 42 11.93 9.13 2.11
C ARG A 42 12.30 8.07 3.14
N PRO A 43 13.58 7.71 3.26
CA PRO A 43 14.05 6.94 4.40
C PRO A 43 13.55 7.52 5.74
N GLY A 44 13.10 6.63 6.62
CA GLY A 44 12.46 6.94 7.90
C GLY A 44 10.97 7.26 7.84
N ASP A 45 10.35 7.33 6.66
CA ASP A 45 8.89 7.41 6.56
C ASP A 45 8.25 6.09 7.04
N TRP A 46 7.13 6.20 7.75
CA TRP A 46 6.28 5.07 8.11
C TRP A 46 5.08 5.01 7.19
N LEU A 47 4.80 3.81 6.70
CA LEU A 47 3.68 3.55 5.80
C LEU A 47 2.65 2.69 6.51
N LEU A 48 1.39 3.03 6.32
CA LEU A 48 0.27 2.18 6.62
C LEU A 48 -0.16 1.44 5.36
N VAL A 49 -0.14 0.12 5.40
CA VAL A 49 -0.41 -0.77 4.28
C VAL A 49 -1.71 -1.50 4.55
N LEU A 50 -2.64 -1.44 3.61
CA LEU A 50 -3.86 -2.23 3.61
C LEU A 50 -3.58 -3.58 2.92
N ASN A 51 -3.47 -4.62 3.73
CA ASN A 51 -3.23 -5.99 3.30
C ASN A 51 -4.35 -6.48 2.37
N ARG A 52 -3.96 -7.15 1.28
CA ARG A 52 -4.88 -7.68 0.25
C ARG A 52 -5.87 -6.65 -0.29
N ALA A 53 -5.48 -5.38 -0.31
CA ALA A 53 -6.22 -4.33 -0.99
C ALA A 53 -6.18 -4.56 -2.51
N ARG A 54 -7.22 -4.09 -3.21
CA ARG A 54 -7.13 -3.94 -4.68
C ARG A 54 -6.03 -2.91 -4.99
N VAL A 55 -5.13 -3.31 -5.87
CA VAL A 55 -4.05 -2.48 -6.39
C VAL A 55 -4.47 -1.94 -7.76
N SER A 56 -4.14 -0.69 -8.02
CA SER A 56 -4.29 -0.03 -9.31
C SER A 56 -2.93 0.51 -9.78
N GLU A 57 -2.82 0.80 -11.07
CA GLU A 57 -1.67 1.52 -11.63
C GLU A 57 -1.46 2.85 -10.90
N GLY A 58 -0.20 3.18 -10.64
CA GLY A 58 0.22 4.33 -9.85
C GLY A 58 0.25 4.10 -8.33
N ASP A 59 -0.35 3.03 -7.81
CA ASP A 59 -0.35 2.77 -6.37
C ASP A 59 1.07 2.44 -5.85
N ALA A 60 1.42 2.96 -4.68
CA ALA A 60 2.57 2.46 -3.94
C ALA A 60 2.16 1.16 -3.23
N VAL A 61 2.89 0.08 -3.46
CA VAL A 61 2.59 -1.25 -2.94
C VAL A 61 3.77 -1.82 -2.18
N VAL A 62 3.46 -2.62 -1.18
CA VAL A 62 4.45 -3.45 -0.49
C VAL A 62 4.32 -4.87 -1.01
N ALA A 63 5.45 -5.46 -1.39
CA ALA A 63 5.54 -6.82 -1.88
C ALA A 63 6.70 -7.56 -1.20
N LEU A 64 6.65 -8.89 -1.23
CA LEU A 64 7.79 -9.74 -0.92
C LEU A 64 8.73 -9.75 -2.13
N HIS A 65 10.03 -9.64 -1.89
CA HIS A 65 11.03 -9.74 -2.95
C HIS A 65 10.94 -11.15 -3.58
N PRO A 66 10.92 -11.27 -4.93
CA PRO A 66 10.80 -12.57 -5.59
C PRO A 66 11.90 -13.55 -5.17
N ASP A 67 13.16 -13.09 -5.17
CA ASP A 67 14.35 -13.89 -4.85
C ASP A 67 14.65 -14.00 -3.34
N ASP A 68 13.98 -13.20 -2.50
CA ASP A 68 14.19 -13.20 -1.05
C ASP A 68 12.82 -13.09 -0.35
N PRO A 69 12.17 -14.24 -0.05
CA PRO A 69 10.84 -14.27 0.54
C PRO A 69 10.74 -13.64 1.93
N GLY A 70 11.87 -13.34 2.60
CA GLY A 70 11.88 -12.63 3.89
C GLY A 70 11.93 -11.10 3.74
N LEU A 71 12.32 -10.60 2.58
CA LEU A 71 12.53 -9.19 2.33
C LEU A 71 11.28 -8.51 1.77
N LEU A 72 10.88 -7.41 2.41
CA LEU A 72 9.80 -6.56 1.92
C LEU A 72 10.35 -5.41 1.12
N ILE A 73 9.75 -5.17 -0.03
CA ILE A 73 10.05 -4.04 -0.89
C ILE A 73 8.81 -3.17 -1.04
N VAL A 74 9.02 -1.86 -1.14
CA VAL A 74 7.99 -0.90 -1.53
C VAL A 74 8.34 -0.34 -2.91
N LYS A 75 7.37 -0.38 -3.82
CA LYS A 75 7.50 0.02 -5.23
C LYS A 75 6.21 0.65 -5.73
N ARG A 76 6.26 1.32 -6.88
CA ARG A 76 5.07 1.81 -7.59
C ARG A 76 4.59 0.75 -8.57
N ALA A 77 3.30 0.44 -8.52
CA ALA A 77 2.65 -0.40 -9.52
C ALA A 77 2.57 0.38 -10.83
N ALA A 78 3.42 0.08 -11.80
CA ALA A 78 3.46 0.79 -13.08
C ALA A 78 2.32 0.32 -14.00
N HIS A 79 2.22 -0.99 -14.23
CA HIS A 79 1.19 -1.59 -15.05
C HIS A 79 0.97 -3.06 -14.69
N ARG A 80 -0.17 -3.59 -15.15
CA ARG A 80 -0.51 -5.01 -14.96
C ARG A 80 0.02 -5.85 -16.12
N THR A 81 0.55 -7.03 -15.80
CA THR A 81 1.03 -8.03 -16.77
C THR A 81 0.34 -9.37 -16.55
N ALA A 82 0.55 -10.33 -17.47
CA ALA A 82 0.09 -11.71 -17.30
C ALA A 82 0.72 -12.40 -16.07
N GLY A 83 1.94 -12.03 -15.71
CA GLY A 83 2.68 -12.61 -14.57
C GLY A 83 2.43 -11.92 -13.22
N GLY A 84 1.58 -10.89 -13.19
CA GLY A 84 1.31 -10.10 -12.00
C GLY A 84 1.59 -8.61 -12.21
N TRP A 85 2.08 -7.92 -11.19
CA TRP A 85 2.34 -6.48 -11.23
C TRP A 85 3.76 -6.15 -11.67
N TRP A 86 3.90 -5.26 -12.65
CA TRP A 86 5.17 -4.62 -12.93
C TRP A 86 5.37 -3.49 -11.92
N LEU A 87 6.33 -3.68 -11.02
CA LEU A 87 6.66 -2.82 -9.91
C LEU A 87 7.96 -2.08 -10.17
N GLU A 88 7.91 -0.75 -10.15
CA GLU A 88 9.05 0.11 -10.44
C GLU A 88 9.42 1.00 -9.26
N SER A 89 10.69 1.35 -9.21
CA SER A 89 11.21 2.39 -8.34
C SER A 89 10.94 3.79 -8.89
N ASP A 90 10.46 4.70 -8.03
CA ASP A 90 10.37 6.12 -8.39
C ASP A 90 11.75 6.75 -8.61
N ASN A 91 12.76 6.23 -7.90
CA ASN A 91 14.16 6.63 -8.05
C ASN A 91 15.00 5.50 -8.63
N GLN A 92 15.07 5.43 -9.96
CA GLN A 92 15.89 4.46 -10.70
C GLN A 92 17.40 4.62 -10.47
N ARG A 93 17.84 5.79 -9.97
CA ARG A 93 19.24 6.08 -9.66
C ARG A 93 19.65 5.69 -8.24
N ALA A 94 18.71 5.21 -7.41
CA ALA A 94 19.00 4.88 -6.02
C ALA A 94 20.01 3.73 -5.92
N PRO A 95 21.02 3.82 -5.05
CA PRO A 95 21.98 2.75 -4.85
C PRO A 95 21.28 1.48 -4.35
N GLY A 96 21.62 0.34 -4.95
CA GLY A 96 21.06 -0.95 -4.57
C GLY A 96 19.56 -1.13 -4.85
N ARG A 97 18.93 -0.24 -5.65
CA ARG A 97 17.53 -0.44 -6.04
C ARG A 97 17.37 -1.75 -6.82
N ARG A 98 16.39 -2.55 -6.42
CA ARG A 98 15.93 -3.72 -7.17
C ARG A 98 14.45 -3.55 -7.46
N ASP A 99 14.04 -3.66 -8.72
CA ASP A 99 12.64 -3.60 -9.13
C ASP A 99 12.37 -4.55 -10.33
N SER A 100 11.23 -4.38 -11.01
CA SER A 100 10.82 -5.33 -12.06
C SER A 100 11.72 -5.30 -13.30
N TRP A 101 12.54 -4.27 -13.48
CA TRP A 101 13.59 -4.31 -14.50
C TRP A 101 14.67 -5.36 -14.19
N ASP A 102 14.88 -5.67 -12.91
CA ASP A 102 15.89 -6.62 -12.47
C ASP A 102 15.33 -8.05 -12.27
N PHE A 103 14.07 -8.20 -11.83
CA PHE A 103 13.48 -9.51 -11.49
C PHE A 103 12.17 -9.84 -12.23
N GLY A 104 11.68 -8.97 -13.11
CA GLY A 104 10.42 -9.15 -13.83
C GLY A 104 9.17 -8.85 -13.00
N ALA A 105 8.01 -9.26 -13.51
CA ALA A 105 6.73 -9.01 -12.84
C ALA A 105 6.62 -9.75 -11.50
N VAL A 106 6.01 -9.10 -10.51
CA VAL A 106 5.76 -9.67 -9.19
C VAL A 106 4.38 -10.33 -9.14
N PRO A 107 4.29 -11.64 -8.86
CA PRO A 107 3.02 -12.35 -8.71
C PRO A 107 2.10 -11.74 -7.62
N ASP A 108 0.79 -11.86 -7.80
CA ASP A 108 -0.20 -11.27 -6.87
C ASP A 108 -0.08 -11.77 -5.43
N ASP A 109 0.27 -13.05 -5.25
CA ASP A 109 0.43 -13.67 -3.94
C ASP A 109 1.65 -13.12 -3.17
N ARG A 110 2.61 -12.53 -3.90
CA ARG A 110 3.75 -11.80 -3.33
C ARG A 110 3.43 -10.34 -3.04
N VAL A 111 2.35 -9.78 -3.57
CA VAL A 111 1.90 -8.42 -3.24
C VAL A 111 1.17 -8.45 -1.89
N VAL A 112 1.80 -7.88 -0.87
CA VAL A 112 1.28 -7.83 0.50
C VAL A 112 0.06 -6.92 0.57
N GLY A 113 0.16 -5.73 -0.03
CA GLY A 113 -0.93 -4.77 -0.04
C GLY A 113 -0.53 -3.37 -0.49
N ARG A 114 -1.51 -2.48 -0.47
CA ARG A 114 -1.38 -1.10 -0.93
C ARG A 114 -1.05 -0.15 0.21
N VAL A 115 -0.14 0.78 -0.01
CA VAL A 115 0.11 1.90 0.91
C VAL A 115 -1.08 2.85 0.86
N VAL A 116 -1.71 3.07 2.02
CA VAL A 116 -2.89 3.94 2.16
C VAL A 116 -2.60 5.22 2.94
N ALA A 117 -1.51 5.26 3.72
CA ALA A 117 -1.06 6.47 4.38
C ALA A 117 0.46 6.47 4.56
N ARG A 118 1.05 7.67 4.53
CA ARG A 118 2.44 7.98 4.84
C ARG A 118 2.46 8.94 6.01
N PHE A 119 3.28 8.67 7.02
CA PHE A 119 3.49 9.59 8.12
C PHE A 119 4.93 9.50 8.63
N ARG A 120 5.43 10.59 9.21
CA ARG A 120 6.77 10.65 9.79
C ARG A 120 6.65 10.75 11.31
N PRO A 121 7.23 9.83 12.08
CA PRO A 121 7.21 9.93 13.53
C PRO A 121 7.95 11.21 13.97
N PRO A 122 7.39 11.98 14.93
CA PRO A 122 8.04 13.18 15.43
C PRO A 122 9.36 12.85 16.13
N GLY A 123 10.37 13.71 15.96
CA GLY A 123 11.66 13.60 16.66
C GLY A 123 12.73 12.72 15.99
N ARG A 124 12.45 12.08 14.84
CA ARG A 124 13.47 11.36 14.08
C ARG A 124 14.16 12.30 13.09
N PRO A 125 15.46 12.61 13.26
CA PRO A 125 16.19 13.39 12.27
C PRO A 125 16.15 12.66 10.93
N ALA A 126 16.00 13.41 9.84
CA ALA A 126 16.21 12.84 8.52
C ALA A 126 17.61 12.20 8.50
N PRO A 127 17.76 10.97 8.00
CA PRO A 127 19.10 10.41 7.81
C PRO A 127 19.92 11.42 6.99
N ARG A 128 21.11 11.74 7.50
CA ARG A 128 22.04 12.69 6.89
C ARG A 128 22.67 12.09 5.65
#